data_AF-A0A6G0X4F6-F1
#
_entry.id   AF-A0A6G0X4F6-F1
#
_cell.length_a   1.000
_cell.length_b   1.000
_cell.length_c   1.000
_cell.angle_alpha   90.00
_cell.angle_beta   90.00
_cell.angle_gamma   90.00
#
_symmetry.space_group_name_H-M   'P 1'
#
loop_
_entity.id
_entity.type
_entity.pdbx_description
1 polymer ?
#
loop_
_entity_poly.entity_id
_entity_poly.type
_entity_poly.pdbx_seq_one_letter_code
_entity_poly.pdbx_strand_id
1 'polypeptide(L)'
;MALRSAVNGFAVALRSKVGPRFVVREMSVFSTIKDGISERLEARKNDKQAKAYIDQVNYLATNQTYSLHDHYLQMKKQAEEGGVTGWKSMVPGVSSMPQIQQMKAFLQIMEGLDQEHRDHPELINGKVKRVLSEKIGQPLEEINNMLRSYEQLTALRMWLRKRVERGLPLPESLEDTTEMIRQDPTGFPTKNLRPKRRR
;
A
#
# COMPACT_ATOMS: atom_id res chain seq x y z
N MET A 1 -25.96 65.54 28.03
CA MET A 1 -25.69 66.97 27.75
C MET A 1 -24.35 67.35 28.35
N ALA A 2 -23.54 68.11 27.60
CA ALA A 2 -22.28 68.80 27.94
C ALA A 2 -21.08 67.92 28.37
N LEU A 3 -20.02 67.65 27.58
CA LEU A 3 -18.99 68.46 26.88
C LEU A 3 -17.93 69.16 27.75
N ARG A 4 -16.66 68.90 27.35
CA ARG A 4 -15.39 69.67 27.52
C ARG A 4 -14.62 69.38 28.82
N SER A 5 -13.29 69.30 28.88
CA SER A 5 -12.21 70.02 28.18
C SER A 5 -10.89 69.25 28.38
N ALA A 6 -10.15 68.85 27.33
CA ALA A 6 -8.95 69.51 26.77
C ALA A 6 -7.82 69.85 27.77
N VAL A 7 -6.65 69.21 27.58
CA VAL A 7 -5.34 69.67 28.06
C VAL A 7 -4.37 69.65 26.88
N ASN A 8 -3.72 70.80 26.71
CA ASN A 8 -2.56 71.18 25.89
C ASN A 8 -1.49 70.05 25.84
N GLY A 9 -0.85 69.70 24.73
CA GLY A 9 -0.09 70.56 23.83
C GLY A 9 1.36 70.69 24.33
N PHE A 10 2.30 69.94 23.74
CA PHE A 10 3.60 70.44 23.20
C PHE A 10 4.52 69.27 22.74
N ALA A 11 4.92 69.37 21.46
CA ALA A 11 6.18 69.00 20.80
C ALA A 11 7.06 67.83 21.32
N VAL A 12 7.52 66.97 20.40
CA VAL A 12 8.86 67.06 19.75
C VAL A 12 9.06 65.83 18.85
N ALA A 13 9.56 66.11 17.65
CA ALA A 13 9.89 65.16 16.60
C ALA A 13 11.03 64.20 16.98
N LEU A 14 11.00 62.97 16.44
CA LEU A 14 12.20 62.25 16.01
C LEU A 14 11.85 61.21 14.94
N ARG A 15 12.35 61.48 13.73
CA ARG A 15 12.30 60.66 12.52
C ARG A 15 13.59 59.82 12.50
N SER A 16 13.50 58.49 12.43
CA SER A 16 14.67 57.64 12.10
C SER A 16 14.30 56.43 11.22
N LYS A 17 14.68 56.58 9.94
CA LYS A 17 15.19 55.61 8.96
C LYS A 17 14.59 54.18 8.92
N VAL A 18 13.83 53.93 7.85
CA VAL A 18 13.51 52.61 7.29
C VAL A 18 14.77 52.04 6.63
N GLY A 19 15.23 50.87 7.09
CA GLY A 19 16.31 50.09 6.46
C GLY A 19 15.84 49.33 5.21
N PRO A 20 16.75 48.93 4.30
CA PRO A 20 16.38 48.32 3.03
C PRO A 20 15.88 46.87 3.21
N ARG A 21 14.82 46.50 2.49
CA ARG A 21 14.35 45.11 2.37
C ARG A 21 15.34 44.31 1.51
N PHE A 22 15.95 43.28 2.08
CA PHE A 22 16.69 42.28 1.33
C PHE A 22 15.71 41.42 0.51
N VAL A 23 15.81 41.49 -0.82
CA VAL A 23 15.18 40.53 -1.72
C VAL A 23 16.13 39.36 -1.87
N VAL A 24 15.83 38.24 -1.22
CA VAL A 24 16.59 36.99 -1.41
C VAL A 24 16.21 36.44 -2.79
N ARG A 25 17.07 36.64 -3.78
CA ARG A 25 17.03 35.86 -5.01
C ARG A 25 17.60 34.48 -4.71
N GLU A 26 16.75 33.51 -4.42
CA GLU A 26 17.14 32.10 -4.48
C GLU A 26 17.42 31.75 -5.95
N MET A 27 18.69 31.83 -6.35
CA MET A 27 19.10 31.48 -7.71
C MET A 27 19.15 29.95 -7.86
N SER A 28 18.31 29.48 -8.77
CA SER A 28 17.93 28.11 -9.14
C SER A 28 19.08 27.31 -9.78
N VAL A 29 20.07 26.89 -8.99
CA VAL A 29 21.16 25.99 -9.44
C VAL A 29 21.02 24.57 -8.84
N PHE A 30 20.27 24.44 -7.75
CA PHE A 30 19.98 23.14 -7.11
C PHE A 30 18.79 22.40 -7.72
N SER A 31 17.97 23.05 -8.56
CA SER A 31 16.83 22.44 -9.26
C SER A 31 17.30 21.44 -10.32
N THR A 32 18.19 21.85 -11.23
CA THR A 32 18.66 21.01 -12.35
C THR A 32 19.42 19.75 -11.90
N ILE A 33 20.15 19.81 -10.77
CA ILE A 33 20.84 18.64 -10.19
C ILE A 33 19.85 17.73 -9.46
N LYS A 34 18.86 18.31 -8.76
CA LYS A 34 17.79 17.56 -8.10
C LYS A 34 16.91 16.84 -9.12
N ASP A 35 16.67 17.44 -10.28
CA ASP A 35 15.85 16.89 -11.36
C ASP A 35 16.56 15.72 -12.07
N GLY A 36 17.85 15.84 -12.38
CA GLY A 36 18.61 14.73 -12.99
C GLY A 36 18.85 13.54 -12.04
N ILE A 37 18.90 13.78 -10.72
CA ILE A 37 19.02 12.72 -9.71
C ILE A 37 17.65 12.10 -9.42
N SER A 38 16.57 12.88 -9.38
CA SER A 38 15.21 12.37 -9.19
C SER A 38 14.75 11.53 -10.38
N GLU A 39 15.04 11.95 -11.61
CA GLU A 39 14.72 11.21 -12.83
C GLU A 39 15.44 9.86 -12.87
N ARG A 40 16.75 9.83 -12.57
CA ARG A 40 17.52 8.58 -12.47
C ARG A 40 17.06 7.68 -11.32
N LEU A 41 16.59 8.26 -10.22
CA LEU A 41 16.07 7.52 -9.07
C LEU A 41 14.69 6.91 -9.37
N GLU A 42 13.79 7.66 -9.99
CA GLU A 42 12.47 7.19 -10.40
C GLU A 42 12.58 6.14 -11.51
N ALA A 43 13.47 6.31 -12.50
CA ALA A 43 13.72 5.28 -13.52
C ALA A 43 14.19 3.96 -12.90
N ARG A 44 15.15 4.00 -11.96
CA ARG A 44 15.61 2.79 -11.25
C ARG A 44 14.53 2.15 -10.38
N LYS A 45 13.68 2.97 -9.77
CA LYS A 45 12.56 2.50 -8.96
C LYS A 45 11.50 1.81 -9.82
N ASN A 46 11.19 2.38 -10.98
CA ASN A 46 10.26 1.80 -11.96
C ASN A 46 10.80 0.48 -12.52
N ASP A 47 12.07 0.42 -12.91
CA ASP A 47 12.70 -0.81 -13.38
C ASP A 47 12.71 -1.91 -12.32
N LYS A 48 12.97 -1.54 -11.06
CA LYS A 48 12.93 -2.48 -9.93
C LYS A 48 11.51 -2.99 -9.67
N GLN A 49 10.51 -2.11 -9.78
CA GLN A 49 9.10 -2.48 -9.62
C GLN A 49 8.63 -3.39 -10.76
N ALA A 50 9.00 -3.10 -12.01
CA ALA A 50 8.69 -3.93 -13.17
C ALA A 50 9.31 -5.33 -13.05
N LYS A 51 10.59 -5.42 -12.67
CA LYS A 51 11.26 -6.71 -12.42
C LYS A 51 10.61 -7.49 -11.28
N ALA A 52 10.33 -6.83 -10.15
CA ALA A 52 9.64 -7.46 -9.03
C ALA A 52 8.25 -7.96 -9.41
N TYR A 53 7.55 -7.24 -10.29
CA TYR A 53 6.27 -7.65 -10.84
C TYR A 53 6.39 -8.91 -11.69
N ILE A 54 7.32 -8.92 -12.64
CA ILE A 54 7.58 -10.07 -13.52
C ILE A 54 7.97 -11.29 -12.69
N ASP A 55 8.87 -11.12 -11.72
CA ASP A 55 9.28 -12.18 -10.80
C ASP A 55 8.08 -12.73 -10.01
N GLN A 56 7.19 -11.85 -9.55
CA GLN A 56 5.96 -12.25 -8.85
C GLN A 56 5.01 -13.02 -9.78
N VAL A 57 4.78 -12.55 -11.00
CA VAL A 57 3.94 -13.23 -12.00
C VAL A 57 4.49 -14.62 -12.31
N ASN A 58 5.79 -14.71 -12.55
CA ASN A 58 6.47 -15.99 -12.81
C ASN A 58 6.37 -16.94 -11.61
N TYR A 59 6.59 -16.43 -10.39
CA TYR A 59 6.44 -17.19 -9.16
C TYR A 59 5.01 -17.75 -9.02
N LEU A 60 3.99 -16.94 -9.26
CA LEU A 60 2.59 -17.39 -9.18
C LEU A 60 2.25 -18.40 -10.28
N ALA A 61 2.76 -18.20 -11.49
CA ALA A 61 2.48 -19.04 -12.64
C ALA A 61 3.15 -20.42 -12.57
N THR A 62 4.34 -20.53 -11.97
CA THR A 62 5.14 -21.76 -11.96
C THR A 62 4.96 -22.61 -10.71
N ASN A 63 4.73 -22.00 -9.55
CA ASN A 63 4.64 -22.77 -8.31
C ASN A 63 3.37 -23.62 -8.24
N GLN A 64 3.53 -24.89 -7.85
CA GLN A 64 2.46 -25.88 -7.83
C GLN A 64 1.48 -25.66 -6.66
N THR A 65 1.96 -25.18 -5.52
CA THR A 65 1.17 -24.84 -4.33
C THR A 65 1.38 -23.38 -3.93
N TYR A 66 0.32 -22.75 -3.43
CA TYR A 66 0.37 -21.41 -2.84
C TYR A 66 -0.71 -21.39 -1.76
N SER A 67 -0.28 -21.51 -0.50
CA SER A 67 -1.17 -21.45 0.67
C SER A 67 -1.20 -20.04 1.27
N LEU A 68 -2.07 -19.83 2.26
CA LEU A 68 -2.06 -18.58 3.02
C LEU A 68 -0.77 -18.46 3.87
N HIS A 69 -0.14 -19.58 4.23
CA HIS A 69 1.18 -19.59 4.86
C HIS A 69 2.26 -19.01 3.94
N ASP A 70 2.30 -19.43 2.67
CA ASP A 70 3.26 -18.90 1.69
C ASP A 70 3.07 -17.40 1.49
N HIS A 71 1.80 -16.97 1.42
CA HIS A 71 1.44 -15.55 1.35
C HIS A 71 1.93 -14.77 2.58
N TYR A 72 1.74 -15.33 3.78
CA TYR A 72 2.23 -14.74 5.03
C TYR A 72 3.75 -14.58 5.02
N LEU A 73 4.51 -15.60 4.63
CA LEU A 73 5.97 -15.53 4.55
C LEU A 73 6.44 -14.47 3.56
N GLN A 74 5.79 -14.40 2.39
CA GLN A 74 6.07 -13.39 1.38
C GLN A 74 5.78 -11.97 1.91
N MET A 75 4.63 -11.76 2.53
CA MET A 75 4.27 -10.45 3.12
C MET A 75 5.20 -10.06 4.26
N LYS A 76 5.61 -11.02 5.10
CA LYS A 76 6.54 -10.77 6.20
C LYS A 76 7.90 -10.30 5.67
N LYS A 77 8.44 -11.02 4.67
CA LYS A 77 9.68 -10.63 3.98
C LYS A 77 9.57 -9.24 3.35
N GLN A 78 8.46 -8.96 2.65
CA GLN A 78 8.20 -7.64 2.06
C GLN A 78 8.11 -6.54 3.13
N ALA A 79 7.52 -6.82 4.29
CA ALA A 79 7.44 -5.86 5.38
C ALA A 79 8.81 -5.59 6.03
N GLU A 80 9.67 -6.61 6.12
CA GLU A 80 11.05 -6.48 6.61
C GLU A 80 11.91 -5.67 5.63
N GLU A 81 11.89 -6.02 4.34
CA GLU A 81 12.65 -5.32 3.28
C GLU A 81 12.13 -3.89 3.03
N GLY A 82 10.81 -3.70 3.09
CA GLY A 82 10.14 -2.40 3.00
C GLY A 82 10.34 -1.53 4.24
N GLY A 83 10.84 -2.10 5.33
CA GLY A 83 11.05 -1.43 6.61
C GLY A 83 9.78 -1.09 7.36
N VAL A 84 8.68 -1.78 7.08
CA VAL A 84 7.38 -1.63 7.76
C VAL A 84 7.39 -2.19 9.18
N THR A 85 8.30 -3.11 9.48
CA THR A 85 8.55 -3.65 10.83
C THR A 85 9.86 -3.14 11.44
N GLY A 86 10.72 -2.47 10.67
CA GLY A 86 12.05 -1.98 11.10
C GLY A 86 12.10 -0.49 11.44
N TRP A 87 13.30 0.08 11.48
CA TRP A 87 13.54 1.50 11.84
C TRP A 87 12.78 2.49 10.94
N LYS A 88 12.51 2.16 9.67
CA LYS A 88 11.71 3.00 8.76
C LYS A 88 10.24 3.14 9.23
N SER A 89 9.73 2.17 9.99
CA SER A 89 8.41 2.23 10.60
C SER A 89 8.35 3.15 11.83
N MET A 90 9.50 3.62 12.32
CA MET A 90 9.59 4.65 13.36
C MET A 90 9.63 6.07 12.77
N VAL A 91 9.72 6.20 11.44
CA VAL A 91 9.69 7.51 10.77
C VAL A 91 8.28 8.10 10.87
N PRO A 92 8.11 9.28 11.50
CA PRO A 92 6.82 9.96 11.57
C PRO A 92 6.27 10.21 10.16
N GLY A 93 4.98 9.95 9.95
CA GLY A 93 4.31 10.12 8.65
C GLY A 93 4.31 8.86 7.77
N VAL A 94 5.37 8.04 7.78
CA VAL A 94 5.41 6.77 7.01
C VAL A 94 4.58 5.69 7.71
N SER A 95 4.71 5.56 9.04
CA SER A 95 3.97 4.57 9.83
C SER A 95 2.45 4.80 9.83
N SER A 96 2.02 6.04 9.61
CA SER A 96 0.62 6.45 9.51
C SER A 96 0.02 6.27 8.12
N MET A 97 0.79 5.84 7.11
CA MET A 97 0.26 5.59 5.78
C MET A 97 -0.77 4.45 5.81
N PRO A 98 -1.97 4.61 5.22
CA PRO A 98 -3.01 3.60 5.24
C PRO A 98 -2.56 2.22 4.75
N GLN A 99 -1.73 2.18 3.70
CA GLN A 99 -1.18 0.95 3.13
C GLN A 99 -0.29 0.19 4.12
N ILE A 100 0.48 0.92 4.92
CA ILE A 100 1.37 0.35 5.93
C ILE A 100 0.55 -0.19 7.11
N GLN A 101 -0.48 0.54 7.54
CA GLN A 101 -1.39 0.07 8.58
C GLN A 101 -2.16 -1.17 8.15
N GLN A 102 -2.65 -1.20 6.92
CA GLN A 102 -3.33 -2.37 6.35
C GLN A 102 -2.39 -3.59 6.30
N MET A 103 -1.15 -3.41 5.84
CA MET A 103 -0.18 -4.50 5.81
C MET A 103 0.14 -5.03 7.22
N LYS A 104 0.26 -4.15 8.22
CA LYS A 104 0.44 -4.55 9.63
C LYS A 104 -0.78 -5.33 10.14
N ALA A 105 -1.99 -4.85 9.86
CA ALA A 105 -3.22 -5.55 10.24
C ALA A 105 -3.27 -6.95 9.61
N PHE A 106 -2.96 -7.08 8.32
CA PHE A 106 -2.95 -8.36 7.62
C PHE A 106 -1.92 -9.33 8.20
N LEU A 107 -0.71 -8.86 8.50
CA LEU A 107 0.31 -9.65 9.17
C LEU A 107 -0.14 -10.13 10.55
N GLN A 108 -0.73 -9.25 11.36
CA GLN A 108 -1.25 -9.60 12.67
C GLN A 108 -2.38 -10.64 12.59
N ILE A 109 -3.28 -10.51 11.60
CA ILE A 109 -4.36 -11.48 11.34
C ILE A 109 -3.77 -12.84 10.97
N MET A 110 -2.82 -12.89 10.04
CA MET A 110 -2.20 -14.14 9.59
C MET A 110 -1.34 -14.80 10.69
N GLU A 111 -0.68 -14.01 11.53
CA GLU A 111 0.09 -14.51 12.67
C GLU A 111 -0.83 -15.06 13.77
N GLY A 112 -2.01 -14.47 13.96
CA GLY A 112 -3.00 -14.94 14.92
C GLY A 112 -3.70 -16.26 14.55
N LEU A 113 -3.69 -16.62 13.26
CA LEU A 113 -4.22 -17.87 12.74
C LEU A 113 -3.31 -19.06 13.09
N ASP A 114 -3.93 -20.17 13.46
CA ASP A 114 -3.21 -21.43 13.64
C ASP A 114 -2.67 -21.94 12.30
N GLN A 115 -1.60 -22.74 12.36
CA GLN A 115 -0.91 -23.24 11.16
C GLN A 115 -1.86 -24.02 10.24
N GLU A 116 -2.71 -24.88 10.81
CA GLU A 116 -3.70 -25.66 10.06
C GLU A 116 -4.60 -24.76 9.19
N HIS A 117 -5.07 -23.64 9.73
CA HIS A 117 -5.90 -22.68 9.00
C HIS A 117 -5.12 -21.88 7.94
N ARG A 118 -3.80 -21.72 8.11
CA ARG A 118 -2.92 -21.08 7.11
C ARG A 118 -2.61 -22.03 5.95
N ASP A 119 -2.47 -23.32 6.23
CA ASP A 119 -2.23 -24.33 5.20
C ASP A 119 -3.53 -24.69 4.46
N HIS A 120 -4.67 -24.63 5.17
CA HIS A 120 -6.02 -24.91 4.66
C HIS A 120 -7.00 -23.74 4.89
N PRO A 121 -6.90 -22.63 4.11
CA PRO A 121 -7.74 -21.44 4.27
C PRO A 121 -9.24 -21.70 4.14
N GLU A 122 -9.63 -22.77 3.45
CA GLU A 122 -11.02 -23.24 3.31
C GLU A 122 -11.69 -23.62 4.63
N LEU A 123 -10.90 -23.93 5.67
CA LEU A 123 -11.40 -24.26 7.01
C LEU A 123 -11.81 -23.01 7.80
N ILE A 124 -11.42 -21.81 7.35
CA ILE A 124 -11.69 -20.54 8.04
C ILE A 124 -13.17 -20.15 7.88
N ASN A 125 -13.99 -20.66 8.80
CA ASN A 125 -15.41 -20.35 8.90
C ASN A 125 -15.70 -19.14 9.81
N GLY A 126 -16.98 -18.78 9.96
CA GLY A 126 -17.39 -17.63 10.77
C GLY A 126 -17.05 -17.74 12.25
N LYS A 127 -16.99 -18.94 12.83
CA LYS A 127 -16.60 -19.16 14.23
C LYS A 127 -15.11 -18.89 14.41
N VAL A 128 -14.28 -19.40 13.50
CA VAL A 128 -12.82 -19.15 13.51
C VAL A 128 -12.54 -17.64 13.41
N LYS A 129 -13.23 -16.92 12.53
CA LYS A 129 -13.08 -15.46 12.39
C LYS A 129 -13.44 -14.69 13.66
N ARG A 130 -14.50 -15.10 14.37
CA ARG A 130 -14.89 -14.47 15.65
C ARG A 130 -13.85 -14.70 16.74
N VAL A 131 -13.43 -15.95 16.92
CA VAL A 131 -12.38 -16.30 17.89
C VAL A 131 -11.08 -15.56 17.59
N LEU A 132 -10.70 -15.49 16.31
CA LEU A 132 -9.52 -14.73 15.88
C LEU A 132 -9.66 -13.24 16.23
N SER A 133 -10.79 -12.64 15.87
CA SER A 133 -11.11 -11.23 16.17
C SER A 133 -10.98 -10.91 17.66
N GLU A 134 -11.53 -11.76 18.52
CA GLU A 134 -11.42 -11.62 19.99
C GLU A 134 -9.97 -11.79 20.47
N LYS A 135 -9.23 -12.74 19.89
CA LYS A 135 -7.84 -13.04 20.26
C LYS A 135 -6.87 -11.90 19.94
N ILE A 136 -6.99 -11.27 18.77
CA ILE A 136 -6.03 -10.25 18.28
C ILE A 136 -6.56 -8.82 18.32
N GLY A 137 -7.85 -8.62 18.65
CA GLY A 137 -8.49 -7.31 18.70
C GLY A 137 -8.75 -6.65 17.35
N GLN A 138 -8.66 -7.40 16.24
CA GLN A 138 -8.95 -6.89 14.89
C GLN A 138 -10.43 -7.09 14.53
N PRO A 139 -11.09 -6.14 13.85
CA PRO A 139 -12.50 -6.28 13.50
C PRO A 139 -12.72 -7.37 12.44
N LEU A 140 -13.90 -8.00 12.45
CA LEU A 140 -14.25 -9.04 11.47
C LEU A 140 -14.17 -8.55 10.02
N GLU A 141 -14.41 -7.26 9.77
CA GLU A 141 -14.29 -6.66 8.46
C GLU A 141 -12.86 -6.75 7.92
N GLU A 142 -11.85 -6.42 8.75
CA GLU A 142 -10.44 -6.51 8.36
C GLU A 142 -10.00 -7.95 8.09
N ILE A 143 -10.47 -8.90 8.90
CA ILE A 143 -10.25 -10.33 8.64
C ILE A 143 -10.82 -10.74 7.28
N ASN A 144 -12.03 -10.28 6.95
CA ASN A 144 -12.64 -10.56 5.66
C ASN A 144 -11.93 -9.84 4.50
N ASN A 145 -11.40 -8.64 4.71
CA ASN A 145 -10.64 -7.90 3.71
C ASN A 145 -9.32 -8.62 3.39
N MET A 146 -8.61 -9.09 4.41
CA MET A 146 -7.40 -9.92 4.25
C MET A 146 -7.70 -11.18 3.44
N LEU A 147 -8.73 -11.95 3.82
CA LEU A 147 -9.09 -13.18 3.12
C LEU A 147 -9.52 -12.92 1.67
N ARG A 148 -10.26 -11.84 1.41
CA ARG A 148 -10.63 -11.43 0.04
C ARG A 148 -9.41 -11.06 -0.80
N SER A 149 -8.42 -10.39 -0.22
CA SER A 149 -7.16 -10.07 -0.91
C SER A 149 -6.40 -11.35 -1.28
N TYR A 150 -6.32 -12.32 -0.37
CA TYR A 150 -5.74 -13.64 -0.65
C TYR A 150 -6.52 -14.41 -1.73
N GLU A 151 -7.85 -14.40 -1.71
CA GLU A 151 -8.69 -15.03 -2.73
C GLU A 151 -8.47 -14.42 -4.12
N GLN A 152 -8.36 -13.08 -4.21
CA GLN A 152 -8.07 -12.39 -5.46
C GLN A 152 -6.71 -12.80 -6.04
N LEU A 153 -5.68 -12.88 -5.20
CA LEU A 153 -4.35 -13.32 -5.61
C LEU A 153 -4.36 -14.79 -6.07
N THR A 154 -5.09 -15.64 -5.36
CA THR A 154 -5.25 -17.06 -5.70
C THR A 154 -6.00 -17.22 -7.03
N ALA A 155 -7.00 -16.37 -7.30
CA ALA A 155 -7.73 -16.33 -8.55
C ALA A 155 -6.84 -15.91 -9.73
N LEU A 156 -6.04 -14.85 -9.54
CA LEU A 156 -5.02 -14.42 -10.51
C LEU A 156 -4.03 -15.54 -10.81
N ARG A 157 -3.53 -16.21 -9.76
CA ARG A 157 -2.63 -17.37 -9.89
C ARG A 157 -3.23 -18.48 -10.74
N MET A 158 -4.49 -18.86 -10.49
CA MET A 158 -5.16 -19.90 -11.29
C MET A 158 -5.26 -19.50 -12.76
N TRP A 159 -5.57 -18.22 -13.05
CA TRP A 159 -5.59 -17.70 -14.40
C TRP A 159 -4.20 -17.75 -15.07
N LEU A 160 -3.15 -17.30 -14.38
CA LEU A 160 -1.76 -17.35 -14.86
C LEU A 160 -1.33 -18.79 -15.18
N ARG A 161 -1.63 -19.74 -14.30
CA ARG A 161 -1.31 -21.16 -14.52
C ARG A 161 -1.96 -21.71 -15.77
N LYS A 162 -3.24 -21.42 -16.00
CA LYS A 162 -3.92 -21.85 -17.23
C LYS A 162 -3.36 -21.21 -18.49
N ARG A 163 -2.83 -19.98 -18.42
CA ARG A 163 -2.12 -19.37 -19.56
C ARG A 163 -0.84 -20.15 -19.87
N VAL A 164 -0.05 -20.51 -18.86
CA VAL A 164 1.16 -21.34 -19.04
C VAL A 164 0.81 -22.71 -19.62
N GLU A 165 -0.23 -23.37 -19.10
CA GLU A 165 -0.70 -24.67 -19.60
C GLU A 165 -1.14 -24.60 -21.08
N ARG A 166 -1.61 -23.43 -21.53
CA ARG A 166 -2.02 -23.17 -22.92
C ARG A 166 -0.87 -22.64 -23.81
N GLY A 167 0.32 -22.43 -23.26
CA GLY A 167 1.46 -21.84 -23.98
C GLY A 167 1.24 -20.36 -24.35
N LEU A 168 0.38 -19.64 -23.62
CA LEU A 168 0.15 -18.21 -23.83
C LEU A 168 1.19 -17.37 -23.08
N PRO A 169 1.51 -16.16 -23.58
CA PRO A 169 2.43 -15.27 -22.90
C PRO A 169 1.88 -14.82 -21.54
N LEU A 170 2.80 -14.65 -20.60
CA LEU A 170 2.56 -14.06 -19.28
C LEU A 170 2.62 -12.53 -19.38
N PRO A 171 1.88 -11.81 -18.53
CA PRO A 171 1.90 -10.36 -18.57
C PRO A 171 3.20 -9.77 -18.00
N GLU A 172 3.68 -8.70 -18.61
CA GLU A 172 4.92 -8.02 -18.19
C GLU A 172 4.68 -6.84 -17.24
N SER A 173 3.43 -6.35 -17.17
CA SER A 173 3.05 -5.22 -16.32
C SER A 173 1.64 -5.40 -15.75
N LEU A 174 1.28 -4.55 -14.77
CA LEU A 174 -0.06 -4.54 -14.18
C LEU A 174 -1.13 -4.12 -15.21
N GLU A 175 -0.82 -3.16 -16.06
CA GLU A 175 -1.71 -2.69 -17.13
C GLU A 175 -1.96 -3.80 -18.15
N ASP A 176 -0.89 -4.46 -18.58
CA ASP A 176 -0.95 -5.60 -19.49
C ASP A 176 -1.76 -6.76 -18.89
N THR A 177 -1.59 -7.02 -17.58
CA THR A 177 -2.39 -8.01 -16.87
C THR A 177 -3.87 -7.68 -16.90
N THR A 178 -4.23 -6.42 -16.70
CA THR A 178 -5.62 -5.97 -16.70
C THR A 178 -6.24 -6.13 -18.09
N GLU A 179 -5.52 -5.74 -19.14
CA GLU A 179 -5.97 -5.88 -20.52
C GLU A 179 -6.06 -7.36 -20.94
N MET A 180 -5.08 -8.18 -20.58
CA MET A 180 -5.10 -9.63 -20.85
C MET A 180 -6.26 -10.33 -20.15
N ILE A 181 -6.60 -9.96 -18.91
CA ILE A 181 -7.77 -10.50 -18.18
C ILE A 181 -9.08 -10.09 -18.86
N ARG A 182 -9.15 -8.84 -19.33
CA ARG A 182 -10.31 -8.31 -20.05
C ARG A 182 -10.57 -9.06 -21.35
N GLN A 183 -9.50 -9.41 -22.07
CA GLN A 183 -9.58 -10.12 -23.34
C GLN A 183 -9.88 -11.62 -23.15
N ASP A 184 -9.20 -12.27 -22.20
CA ASP A 184 -9.39 -13.69 -21.91
C ASP A 184 -9.52 -13.95 -20.40
N PRO A 185 -10.74 -13.88 -19.84
CA PRO A 185 -10.98 -14.24 -18.44
C PRO A 185 -10.99 -15.76 -18.20
N THR A 186 -10.68 -16.58 -19.20
CA THR A 186 -10.70 -18.04 -19.07
C THR A 186 -9.64 -18.49 -18.08
N GLY A 187 -10.09 -19.08 -16.96
CA GLY A 187 -9.21 -19.60 -15.93
C GLY A 187 -9.44 -19.05 -14.54
N PHE A 188 -10.21 -17.96 -14.43
CA PHE A 188 -10.73 -17.53 -13.15
C PHE A 188 -11.70 -18.56 -12.54
N PRO A 189 -11.73 -18.71 -11.20
CA PRO A 189 -12.63 -19.63 -10.52
C PRO A 189 -14.07 -19.11 -10.62
N THR A 190 -14.92 -19.84 -11.35
CA THR A 190 -16.34 -19.47 -11.54
C THR A 190 -17.21 -19.74 -10.29
N LYS A 191 -16.70 -20.50 -9.32
CA LYS A 191 -17.48 -21.04 -8.19
C LYS A 191 -17.91 -19.98 -7.16
N ASN A 192 -17.20 -18.86 -7.06
CA ASN A 192 -17.43 -17.83 -6.02
C ASN A 192 -17.93 -16.47 -6.54
N LEU A 193 -18.07 -16.31 -7.87
CA LEU A 193 -18.53 -15.04 -8.47
C LEU A 193 -20.06 -14.89 -8.51
N ARG A 194 -20.82 -15.93 -8.16
CA ARG A 194 -22.28 -15.80 -8.04
C ARG A 194 -22.60 -15.08 -6.72
N PRO A 195 -23.22 -13.89 -6.75
CA PRO A 195 -23.68 -13.25 -5.52
C PRO A 195 -24.63 -14.22 -4.82
N LYS A 196 -24.30 -14.55 -3.56
CA LYS A 196 -25.12 -15.40 -2.71
C LYS A 196 -26.49 -14.72 -2.63
N ARG A 197 -27.52 -15.28 -3.30
CA ARG A 197 -28.90 -14.78 -3.21
C ARG A 197 -29.21 -14.68 -1.72
N ARG A 198 -29.38 -13.45 -1.22
CA ARG A 198 -29.87 -13.22 0.14
C ARG A 198 -31.24 -13.92 0.19
N ARG A 199 -31.34 -14.98 0.97
CA ARG A 199 -32.60 -15.61 1.35
C ARG A 199 -33.13 -14.88 2.56
#